data_AF-A0A3Q0J7M2-F1
#
_entry.id   AF-A0A3Q0J7M2-F1
#
_cell.length_a   1.000
_cell.length_b   1.000
_cell.length_c   1.000
_cell.angle_alpha   90.00
_cell.angle_beta   90.00
_cell.angle_gamma   90.00
#
_symmetry.space_group_name_H-M   'P 1'
#
loop_
_entity.id
_entity.type
_entity.pdbx_description
1 polymer ?
#
loop_
_entity_poly.entity_id
_entity_poly.type
_entity_poly.pdbx_seq_one_letter_code
_entity_poly.pdbx_strand_id
1 'polypeptide(L)'
;MGGDFTYQDAAYYFKSLDKLIRYVNKRQDNVYAFYSTPSCYLKAVNAHNLNYTLKTDDFFPYCSDSNACWTGYFTSRPTTKYFERLAFRFSQVKLRFASLVISSSAL
;
A
#
# COMPACT_ATOMS: atom_id res chain seq x y z
N MET A 1 14.75 -0.42 4.95
CA MET A 1 14.96 -0.77 3.53
C MET A 1 13.83 -0.15 2.73
N GLY A 2 13.97 1.13 2.36
CA GLY A 2 12.90 1.89 1.70
C GLY A 2 12.84 3.34 2.18
N GLY A 3 11.91 4.09 1.59
CA GLY A 3 11.72 5.53 1.75
C GLY A 3 11.42 6.18 0.40
N ASP A 4 10.93 7.41 0.42
CA ASP A 4 10.56 8.14 -0.79
C ASP A 4 11.74 8.25 -1.75
N PHE A 5 11.52 7.81 -3.00
CA PHE A 5 12.51 7.87 -4.09
C PHE A 5 13.88 7.23 -3.78
N THR A 6 13.91 6.24 -2.88
CA THR A 6 15.12 5.46 -2.57
C THR A 6 15.43 4.42 -3.66
N TYR A 7 16.63 3.82 -3.62
CA TYR A 7 17.11 2.79 -4.56
C TYR A 7 17.35 3.24 -6.03
N GLN A 8 17.48 4.53 -6.30
CA GLN A 8 17.91 5.00 -7.63
C GLN A 8 19.30 4.46 -8.02
N ASP A 9 20.24 4.45 -7.06
CA ASP A 9 21.42 3.59 -7.09
C ASP A 9 21.21 2.44 -6.10
N ALA A 10 20.65 1.34 -6.61
CA ALA A 10 20.34 0.18 -5.79
C ALA A 10 21.61 -0.52 -5.25
N ALA A 11 22.73 -0.47 -5.98
CA ALA A 11 23.96 -1.16 -5.62
C ALA A 11 24.54 -0.64 -4.30
N TYR A 12 24.42 0.67 -4.05
CA TYR A 12 24.80 1.29 -2.78
C TYR A 12 24.12 0.63 -1.56
N TYR A 13 22.80 0.40 -1.65
CA TYR A 13 22.02 -0.21 -0.58
C TYR A 13 22.32 -1.69 -0.42
N PHE A 14 22.30 -2.44 -1.53
CA PHE A 14 22.52 -3.89 -1.50
C PHE A 14 23.92 -4.25 -0.98
N LYS A 15 24.95 -3.49 -1.33
CA LYS A 15 26.31 -3.70 -0.79
C LYS A 15 26.37 -3.63 0.73
N SER A 16 25.58 -2.74 1.35
CA SER A 16 25.53 -2.58 2.80
C SER A 16 24.69 -3.67 3.46
N LEU A 17 23.55 -4.03 2.84
CA LEU A 17 22.66 -5.09 3.31
C LEU A 17 23.30 -6.48 3.23
N ASP A 18 24.05 -6.77 2.17
CA ASP A 18 24.80 -8.03 2.02
C ASP A 18 25.81 -8.21 3.14
N LYS A 19 26.53 -7.14 3.49
CA LYS A 19 27.46 -7.15 4.64
C LYS A 19 26.71 -7.38 5.95
N LEU A 20 25.60 -6.66 6.17
CA LEU A 20 24.78 -6.81 7.36
C LEU A 20 24.33 -8.27 7.54
N ILE A 21 23.70 -8.85 6.51
CA ILE A 21 23.21 -10.23 6.52
C ILE A 21 24.36 -11.20 6.81
N ARG A 22 25.49 -11.05 6.10
CA ARG A 22 26.66 -11.92 6.28
C ARG A 22 27.20 -11.89 7.71
N TYR A 23 27.37 -10.71 8.29
CA TYR A 23 27.99 -10.58 9.61
C TYR A 23 27.03 -10.91 10.75
N VAL A 24 25.73 -10.62 10.60
CA VAL A 24 24.70 -11.05 11.57
C VAL A 24 24.65 -12.57 11.65
N ASN A 25 24.48 -13.24 10.51
CA ASN A 25 24.35 -14.70 10.46
C ASN A 25 25.63 -15.45 10.85
N LYS A 26 26.79 -14.78 10.83
CA LYS A 26 28.06 -15.38 11.29
C LYS A 26 28.27 -15.26 12.80
N ARG A 27 27.66 -14.26 13.45
CA ARG A 27 27.99 -13.89 14.84
C ARG A 27 26.86 -14.17 15.83
N GLN A 28 25.63 -14.28 15.36
CA GLN A 28 24.46 -14.55 16.19
C GLN A 28 23.93 -15.95 15.89
N ASP A 29 23.68 -16.74 16.93
CA ASP A 29 23.16 -18.10 16.81
C ASP A 29 21.63 -18.16 16.92
N ASN A 30 21.00 -17.11 17.45
CA ASN A 30 19.57 -17.02 17.73
C ASN A 30 18.80 -16.08 16.79
N VAL A 31 19.49 -15.42 15.85
CA VAL A 31 18.88 -14.50 14.88
C VAL A 31 19.38 -14.84 13.49
N TYR A 32 18.45 -14.97 12.53
CA TYR A 32 18.77 -15.22 11.13
C TYR A 32 18.18 -14.11 10.24
N ALA A 33 19.05 -13.36 9.57
CA ALA A 33 18.69 -12.30 8.65
C ALA A 33 18.80 -12.77 7.20
N PHE A 34 17.84 -12.40 6.36
CA PHE A 34 17.84 -12.71 4.93
C PHE A 34 16.97 -11.72 4.17
N TYR A 35 17.17 -11.61 2.85
CA TYR A 35 16.27 -10.84 2.00
C TYR A 35 14.90 -11.52 1.89
N SER A 36 13.84 -10.74 1.98
CA SER A 36 12.47 -11.24 1.97
C SER A 36 11.54 -10.30 1.21
N THR A 37 10.31 -10.74 1.03
CA THR A 37 9.21 -9.96 0.49
C THR A 37 8.05 -9.94 1.51
N PRO A 38 7.13 -8.96 1.43
CA PRO A 38 5.96 -8.93 2.32
C PRO A 38 5.15 -10.24 2.30
N SER A 39 5.04 -10.89 1.14
CA SER A 39 4.35 -12.17 0.99
C SER A 39 5.08 -13.32 1.70
N CYS A 40 6.42 -13.37 1.64
CA CYS A 40 7.20 -14.37 2.38
C CYS A 40 7.07 -14.18 3.90
N TYR A 41 7.06 -12.93 4.36
CA TYR A 41 6.82 -12.62 5.79
C TYR A 41 5.42 -13.07 6.23
N LEU A 42 4.37 -12.71 5.47
CA LEU A 42 3.00 -13.11 5.80
C LEU A 42 2.83 -14.63 5.82
N LYS A 43 3.47 -15.34 4.87
CA LYS A 43 3.49 -16.81 4.85
C LYS A 43 4.09 -17.39 6.13
N ALA A 44 5.24 -16.86 6.57
CA ALA A 44 5.90 -17.32 7.79
C ALA A 44 5.04 -17.04 9.04
N VAL A 45 4.48 -15.83 9.15
CA VAL A 45 3.57 -15.45 10.24
C VAL A 45 2.36 -16.38 10.32
N ASN A 46 1.73 -16.68 9.19
CA ASN A 46 0.58 -17.58 9.16
C ASN A 46 0.95 -19.03 9.50
N ALA A 47 2.17 -19.47 9.21
CA ALA A 47 2.64 -20.82 9.57
C ALA A 47 2.77 -21.03 11.09
N HIS A 48 2.84 -19.95 11.88
CA HIS A 48 2.87 -20.02 13.34
C HIS A 48 1.49 -20.27 14.00
N ASN A 49 0.40 -20.33 13.22
CA ASN A 49 -0.96 -20.64 13.70
C ASN A 49 -1.38 -19.82 14.94
N LEU A 50 -1.08 -18.51 14.92
CA LEU A 50 -1.44 -17.60 16.00
C LEU A 50 -2.91 -17.17 15.90
N ASN A 51 -3.52 -16.84 17.05
CA ASN A 51 -4.85 -16.24 17.10
C ASN A 51 -4.75 -14.72 17.05
N TYR A 52 -5.56 -14.09 16.19
CA TYR A 52 -5.60 -12.64 16.02
C TYR A 52 -6.95 -12.06 16.44
N THR A 53 -6.94 -10.84 16.94
CA THR A 53 -8.16 -10.08 17.25
C THR A 53 -8.80 -9.56 15.96
N LEU A 54 -10.13 -9.67 15.86
CA LEU A 54 -10.90 -9.13 14.74
C LEU A 54 -11.06 -7.61 14.87
N LYS A 55 -10.81 -6.87 13.78
CA LYS A 55 -11.18 -5.45 13.60
C LYS A 55 -12.21 -5.35 12.48
N THR A 56 -13.34 -4.72 12.74
CA THR A 56 -14.48 -4.63 11.81
C THR A 56 -14.65 -3.26 11.16
N ASP A 57 -14.32 -2.19 11.87
CA ASP A 57 -14.51 -0.82 11.38
C ASP A 57 -13.26 -0.30 10.70
N ASP A 58 -13.31 0.95 10.21
CA ASP A 58 -12.18 1.59 9.56
C ASP A 58 -11.09 2.11 10.52
N PHE A 59 -10.12 2.83 9.94
CA PHE A 59 -9.01 3.49 10.61
C PHE A 59 -9.11 5.03 10.55
N PHE A 60 -10.32 5.59 10.37
CA PHE A 60 -10.51 7.04 10.32
C PHE A 60 -11.08 7.61 11.63
N PRO A 61 -10.71 8.85 12.00
CA PRO A 61 -9.68 9.69 11.39
C PRO A 61 -8.25 9.27 11.82
N TYR A 62 -7.28 9.47 10.92
CA TYR A 62 -5.87 9.26 11.27
C TYR A 62 -5.30 10.48 11.98
N CYS A 63 -4.64 10.27 13.12
CA CYS A 63 -3.89 11.29 13.83
C CYS A 63 -2.46 10.79 14.07
N SER A 64 -1.47 11.56 13.62
CA SER A 64 -0.05 11.21 13.80
C SER A 64 0.46 11.56 15.20
N ASP A 65 -0.19 12.52 15.87
CA ASP A 65 0.07 12.96 17.24
C ASP A 65 -1.28 13.41 17.86
N SER A 66 -1.30 13.59 19.18
CA SER A 66 -2.39 14.10 20.02
C SER A 66 -3.16 15.29 19.42
N ASN A 67 -2.45 16.25 18.83
CA ASN A 67 -3.04 17.46 18.23
C ASN A 67 -2.86 17.54 16.70
N ALA A 68 -2.52 16.42 16.05
CA ALA A 68 -2.20 16.37 14.62
C ALA A 68 -3.10 15.36 13.90
N CYS A 69 -4.41 15.61 13.91
CA CYS A 69 -5.39 14.81 13.18
C CYS A 69 -5.53 15.28 11.73
N TRP A 70 -5.46 14.35 10.79
CA TRP A 70 -5.38 14.63 9.36
C TRP A 70 -6.78 14.70 8.74
N THR A 71 -7.69 15.49 9.33
CA THR A 71 -9.05 15.65 8.81
C THR A 71 -9.17 16.79 7.79
N GLY A 72 -8.18 17.69 7.73
CA GLY A 72 -8.18 18.83 6.81
C GLY A 72 -8.14 18.45 5.34
N TYR A 73 -7.53 17.31 4.97
CA TYR A 73 -7.48 16.88 3.57
C TYR A 73 -8.85 16.42 3.03
N PHE A 74 -9.85 16.19 3.89
CA PHE A 74 -11.22 15.90 3.50
C PHE A 74 -11.85 17.06 2.71
N THR A 75 -11.48 18.31 3.02
CA THR A 75 -12.01 19.52 2.36
C THR A 75 -10.98 20.28 1.52
N SER A 76 -9.68 20.06 1.75
CA SER A 76 -8.60 20.71 0.98
C SER A 76 -8.77 20.55 -0.53
N ARG A 77 -8.61 21.65 -1.29
CA ARG A 77 -8.80 21.73 -2.76
C ARG A 77 -10.19 21.23 -3.22
N PRO A 78 -11.28 21.88 -2.78
CA PRO A 78 -12.65 21.40 -3.04
C PRO A 78 -13.02 21.38 -4.53
N THR A 79 -12.48 22.29 -5.33
CA THR A 79 -12.72 22.34 -6.79
C THR A 79 -12.20 21.08 -7.50
N THR A 80 -11.01 20.59 -7.14
CA THR A 80 -10.46 19.34 -7.71
C THR A 80 -11.31 18.14 -7.31
N LYS A 81 -11.70 18.05 -6.03
CA LYS A 81 -12.61 16.98 -5.54
C LYS A 81 -13.96 17.01 -6.26
N TYR A 82 -14.49 18.19 -6.57
CA TYR A 82 -15.71 18.32 -7.37
C TYR A 82 -15.51 17.78 -8.79
N PHE A 83 -14.41 18.18 -9.47
CA PHE A 83 -14.10 17.69 -10.81
C PHE A 83 -13.88 16.18 -10.87
N GLU A 84 -13.25 15.57 -9.86
CA GLU A 84 -13.13 14.11 -9.76
C GLU A 84 -14.50 13.42 -9.76
N ARG A 85 -15.47 13.95 -8.98
CA ARG A 85 -16.85 13.38 -8.95
C ARG A 85 -17.58 13.59 -10.27
N LEU A 86 -17.43 14.75 -10.90
CA LEU A 86 -18.05 15.04 -12.20
C LEU A 86 -17.48 14.14 -13.30
N ALA A 87 -16.16 14.01 -13.37
CA ALA A 87 -15.46 13.14 -14.31
C ALA A 87 -15.86 11.67 -14.10
N PHE A 88 -15.98 11.20 -12.86
CA PHE A 88 -16.45 9.85 -12.57
C PHE A 88 -17.86 9.60 -13.11
N ARG A 89 -18.81 10.52 -12.87
CA ARG A 89 -20.18 10.39 -13.38
C ARG A 89 -20.21 10.36 -14.91
N PHE A 90 -19.46 11.25 -15.55
CA PHE A 90 -19.37 11.31 -17.00
C PHE A 90 -18.82 10.00 -17.59
N SER A 91 -17.76 9.45 -17.00
CA SER A 91 -17.18 8.16 -17.41
C SER A 91 -18.18 7.01 -17.27
N GLN A 92 -18.95 6.96 -16.18
CA GLN A 92 -19.95 5.91 -15.97
C GLN A 92 -21.11 6.00 -16.96
N VAL A 93 -21.58 7.21 -17.29
CA VAL A 93 -22.61 7.42 -18.32
C VAL A 93 -22.09 6.98 -19.69
N LYS A 94 -20.86 7.36 -20.04
CA LYS A 94 -20.23 6.95 -21.29
C LYS A 94 -20.13 5.42 -21.40
N LEU A 95 -19.69 4.74 -20.35
CA LEU A 95 -19.58 3.28 -20.34
C LEU A 95 -20.95 2.60 -20.51
N ARG A 96 -21.97 3.08 -19.79
CA ARG A 96 -23.34 2.55 -19.92
C ARG A 96 -23.95 2.80 -21.29
N PHE A 97 -23.74 3.98 -21.84
CA PHE A 97 -24.20 4.31 -23.19
C PHE A 97 -23.51 3.42 -24.23
N ALA A 98 -22.18 3.27 -24.14
CA ALA A 98 -21.43 2.39 -25.02
C ALA A 98 -21.91 0.93 -24.92
N SER A 99 -22.16 0.41 -23.72
CA SER A 99 -22.69 -0.95 -23.56
C SER A 99 -24.08 -1.11 -24.16
N LEU A 100 -24.96 -0.11 -24.04
CA LEU A 100 -26.31 -0.15 -24.61
C LEU A 100 -26.28 -0.15 -26.14
N VAL A 101 -25.47 0.73 -26.75
CA VAL A 101 -25.30 0.79 -28.21
C VAL A 101 -24.77 -0.53 -28.73
N ILE A 102 -23.73 -1.11 -28.11
CA ILE A 102 -23.17 -2.40 -28.52
C ILE A 102 -24.23 -3.51 -28.40
N SER A 103 -24.99 -3.58 -27.31
CA SER A 103 -26.04 -4.59 -27.13
C SER A 103 -27.22 -4.43 -28.10
N SER A 104 -27.55 -3.19 -28.50
CA SER A 104 -28.62 -2.91 -29.47
C SER A 104 -28.20 -3.18 -30.92
N SER A 105 -26.90 -3.31 -31.19
CA SER A 105 -26.35 -3.59 -32.53
C SER A 105 -26.17 -5.10 -32.78
N ALA A 106 -26.44 -5.93 -31.77
CA ALA A 106 -26.29 -7.39 -31.80
C ALA A 106 -27.63 -8.15 -31.91
N LEU A 107 -28.74 -7.42 -32.08
CA LEU A 107 -30.09 -7.90 -32.44
C LEU A 107 -30.40 -7.46 -33.86
#